data_AF-A0A3S1DC95-F1
#
_entry.id   AF-A0A3S1DC95-F1
#
_cell.length_a   1.000
_cell.length_b   1.000
_cell.length_c   1.000
_cell.angle_alpha   90.00
_cell.angle_beta   90.00
_cell.angle_gamma   90.00
#
_symmetry.space_group_name_H-M   'P 1'
#
loop_
_entity.id
_entity.type
_entity.pdbx_description
1 polymer ?
#
loop_
_entity_poly.entity_id
_entity_poly.type
_entity_poly.pdbx_seq_one_letter_code
_entity_poly.pdbx_strand_id
1 'polypeptide(L)'
;MPYGDRRQVAVPCPGDADVLHGFNTDVSEATSTALGHTAVDASNLASTIFGINSPKPATAKKFFGTNSKGYEQSFIAAGSIATARADGWEIKPIKIMTLGNTTFARICFVEAKISSGSVGSYLFAWRMPLWQYNAITEAERTALGIQTFNPANDQPLQMIFGVTSKNSKPKRARKRSVVNGRTRVISTFVDYTKEDNKPVGWA
;
A
#
# COMPACT_ATOMS: atom_id res chain seq x y z
N MET A 1 31.52 5.92 -6.88
CA MET A 1 30.89 6.88 -5.94
C MET A 1 30.20 6.04 -4.87
N PRO A 2 30.52 6.19 -3.56
CA PRO A 2 29.72 5.48 -2.57
C PRO A 2 28.38 6.23 -2.53
N TYR A 3 27.32 5.56 -2.97
CA TYR A 3 26.00 5.90 -2.48
C TYR A 3 26.12 5.91 -0.96
N GLY A 4 25.68 6.96 -0.27
CA GLY A 4 25.57 6.91 1.19
C GLY A 4 24.81 5.63 1.57
N ASP A 5 25.19 5.00 2.68
CA ASP A 5 24.62 3.71 3.10
C ASP A 5 23.09 3.78 3.03
N ARG A 6 22.51 3.10 2.04
CA ARG A 6 21.07 3.08 1.85
C ARG A 6 20.44 2.54 3.11
N ARG A 7 19.65 3.37 3.77
CA ARG A 7 18.98 3.01 5.01
C ARG A 7 17.48 2.90 4.82
N GLN A 8 16.86 2.00 5.56
CA GLN A 8 15.42 1.84 5.59
C GLN A 8 14.81 2.89 6.51
N VAL A 9 13.90 3.66 5.96
CA VAL A 9 13.13 4.67 6.68
C VAL A 9 11.65 4.52 6.35
N ALA A 10 10.83 5.16 7.18
CA ALA A 10 9.39 5.18 7.06
C ALA A 10 8.85 6.60 7.27
N VAL A 11 7.70 6.88 6.65
CA VAL A 11 6.84 8.02 6.96
C VAL A 11 5.40 7.53 7.11
N PRO A 12 4.52 8.21 7.86
CA PRO A 12 3.11 7.84 7.95
C PRO A 12 2.43 7.77 6.59
N CYS A 13 1.59 6.76 6.39
CA CYS A 13 0.78 6.60 5.20
C CYS A 13 -0.31 7.70 5.18
N PRO A 14 -0.63 8.29 4.02
CA PRO A 14 -1.71 9.27 3.95
C PRO A 14 -3.06 8.66 4.34
N GLY A 15 -3.72 9.25 5.35
CA GLY A 15 -5.04 8.83 5.83
C GLY A 15 -5.07 7.62 6.76
N ASP A 16 -3.89 7.09 7.12
CA ASP A 16 -3.73 6.06 8.14
C ASP A 16 -2.39 6.28 8.86
N ALA A 17 -2.45 6.83 10.08
CA ALA A 17 -1.26 7.14 10.86
C ALA A 17 -0.61 5.88 11.47
N ASP A 18 -1.36 4.79 11.57
CA ASP A 18 -0.89 3.53 12.15
C ASP A 18 -0.16 2.67 11.12
N VAL A 19 -0.30 2.99 9.82
CA VAL A 19 0.46 2.39 8.74
C VAL A 19 1.60 3.29 8.32
N LEU A 20 2.81 2.73 8.27
CA LEU A 20 4.01 3.42 7.79
C LEU A 20 4.38 2.98 6.36
N HIS A 21 4.67 3.96 5.51
CA HIS A 21 5.22 3.77 4.18
C HIS A 21 6.73 3.57 4.27
N GLY A 22 7.19 2.31 4.19
CA GLY A 22 8.60 1.96 4.24
C GLY A 22 9.30 2.08 2.88
N PHE A 23 10.49 2.69 2.87
CA PHE A 23 11.32 2.86 1.68
C PHE A 23 12.81 2.96 2.03
N ASN A 24 13.67 2.76 1.03
CA ASN A 24 15.10 3.01 1.16
C ASN A 24 15.39 4.47 0.78
N THR A 25 16.22 5.15 1.56
CA THR A 25 16.67 6.51 1.24
C THR A 25 18.19 6.61 1.30
N ASP A 26 18.73 7.53 0.51
CA ASP A 26 20.15 7.93 0.46
C ASP A 26 20.33 9.43 0.72
N VAL A 27 19.26 10.14 1.14
CA VAL A 27 19.35 11.54 1.55
C VAL A 27 20.15 11.67 2.84
N SER A 28 20.73 12.85 3.06
CA SER A 28 21.45 13.15 4.29
C SER A 28 20.56 12.97 5.53
N GLU A 29 21.19 12.74 6.69
CA GLU A 29 20.45 12.63 7.96
C GLU A 29 19.67 13.91 8.29
N ALA A 30 20.28 15.07 8.04
CA ALA A 30 19.62 16.37 8.20
C ALA A 30 18.33 16.47 7.36
N THR A 31 18.39 16.04 6.10
CA THR A 31 17.22 15.99 5.22
C THR A 31 16.19 14.98 5.68
N SER A 32 16.64 13.80 6.10
CA SER A 32 15.77 12.75 6.64
C SER A 32 14.96 13.27 7.83
N THR A 33 15.62 13.96 8.77
CA THR A 33 14.98 14.62 9.91
C THR A 33 14.02 15.74 9.48
N ALA A 34 14.46 16.62 8.56
CA ALA A 34 13.62 17.72 8.05
C ALA A 34 12.34 17.22 7.37
N LEU A 35 12.40 16.07 6.70
CA LEU A 35 11.27 15.46 6.01
C LEU A 35 10.43 14.53 6.90
N GLY A 36 10.78 14.40 8.19
CA GLY A 36 10.05 13.60 9.16
C GLY A 36 10.16 12.09 8.94
N HIS A 37 11.31 11.64 8.44
CA HIS A 37 11.60 10.21 8.33
C HIS A 37 11.84 9.60 9.70
N THR A 38 11.39 8.37 9.87
CA THR A 38 11.73 7.53 11.02
C THR A 38 12.54 6.34 10.54
N ALA A 39 13.59 5.95 11.27
CA ALA A 39 14.33 4.73 10.94
C ALA A 39 13.40 3.52 11.09
N VAL A 40 13.48 2.55 10.18
CA VAL A 40 12.75 1.28 10.35
C VAL A 40 13.54 0.38 11.29
N ASP A 41 12.94 0.03 12.42
CA ASP A 41 13.52 -0.83 13.44
C ASP A 41 12.47 -1.79 14.03
N ALA A 42 12.83 -2.61 15.01
CA ALA A 42 11.93 -3.59 15.59
C ALA A 42 10.65 -2.98 16.22
N SER A 43 10.67 -1.72 16.64
CA SER A 43 9.54 -1.05 17.29
C SER A 43 8.43 -0.65 16.30
N ASN A 44 8.79 -0.36 15.05
CA ASN A 44 7.85 0.11 14.02
C ASN A 44 7.77 -0.82 12.80
N LEU A 45 8.51 -1.93 12.79
CA LEU A 45 8.43 -2.93 11.74
C LEU A 45 7.02 -3.53 11.61
N ALA A 46 6.27 -3.59 12.71
CA ALA A 46 4.91 -4.12 12.74
C ALA A 46 3.86 -3.18 12.12
N SER A 47 4.18 -1.90 11.92
CA SER A 47 3.36 -0.91 11.21
C SER A 47 3.89 -0.57 9.82
N THR A 48 5.10 -1.03 9.46
CA THR A 48 5.75 -0.66 8.20
C THR A 48 5.41 -1.59 7.05
N ILE A 49 4.96 -1.01 5.94
CA ILE A 49 4.71 -1.71 4.68
C ILE A 49 5.62 -1.15 3.59
N PHE A 50 6.43 -2.05 3.00
CA PHE A 50 7.27 -1.72 1.86
C PHE A 50 6.54 -1.94 0.53
N GLY A 51 6.79 -1.04 -0.42
CA GLY A 51 6.35 -1.19 -1.80
C GLY A 51 4.88 -0.81 -2.03
N ILE A 52 4.29 0.05 -1.20
CA ILE A 52 2.96 0.60 -1.44
C ILE A 52 2.97 1.44 -2.73
N ASN A 53 2.04 1.18 -3.65
CA ASN A 53 1.86 1.99 -4.84
C ASN A 53 0.86 3.14 -4.64
N SER A 54 -0.12 2.98 -3.75
CA SER A 54 -1.05 4.05 -3.38
C SER A 54 -1.73 3.73 -2.03
N PRO A 55 -2.06 4.74 -1.20
CA PRO A 55 -1.62 6.13 -1.32
C PRO A 55 -0.10 6.24 -1.14
N LYS A 56 0.56 7.10 -1.93
CA LYS A 56 1.96 7.44 -1.69
C LYS A 56 2.02 8.76 -0.94
N PRO A 57 2.86 8.87 0.10
CA PRO A 57 3.14 10.15 0.74
C PRO A 57 3.50 11.23 -0.26
N ALA A 58 3.33 12.49 0.14
CA ALA A 58 3.85 13.62 -0.60
C ALA A 58 5.36 13.45 -0.81
N THR A 59 5.91 14.05 -1.86
CA THR A 59 7.36 14.07 -2.09
C THR A 59 7.88 15.48 -1.97
N ALA A 60 8.95 15.68 -1.22
CA ALA A 60 9.65 16.94 -1.14
C ALA A 60 10.88 16.90 -2.04
N LYS A 61 11.19 18.03 -2.69
CA LYS A 61 12.39 18.24 -3.49
C LYS A 61 12.99 19.60 -3.16
N LYS A 62 14.32 19.68 -2.96
CA LYS A 62 15.03 20.96 -2.75
C LYS A 62 16.32 20.97 -3.51
N PHE A 63 16.64 22.10 -4.12
CA PHE A 63 17.86 22.29 -4.88
C PHE A 63 18.99 22.82 -4.00
N PHE A 64 20.18 22.23 -4.11
CA PHE A 64 21.39 22.58 -3.36
C PHE A 64 22.54 22.89 -4.33
N GLY A 65 22.51 24.07 -4.97
CA GLY A 65 23.67 24.65 -5.68
C GLY A 65 24.06 24.04 -7.04
N THR A 66 24.93 24.76 -7.76
CA THR A 66 25.14 24.72 -9.22
C THR A 66 26.01 23.60 -9.80
N ASN A 67 26.71 22.79 -8.99
CA ASN A 67 27.64 21.78 -9.51
C ASN A 67 27.16 20.32 -9.23
N SER A 68 26.70 19.71 -10.31
CA SER A 68 26.64 18.28 -10.64
C SER A 68 25.73 17.30 -9.86
N LYS A 69 25.10 17.67 -8.74
CA LYS A 69 24.01 16.87 -8.10
C LYS A 69 22.99 17.74 -7.35
N GLY A 70 22.62 18.88 -7.93
CA GLY A 70 22.03 20.00 -7.21
C GLY A 70 20.61 19.85 -6.66
N TYR A 71 20.10 18.64 -6.33
CA TYR A 71 18.86 18.50 -5.58
C TYR A 71 18.79 17.19 -4.77
N GLU A 72 18.10 17.22 -3.64
CA GLU A 72 17.63 16.02 -2.96
C GLU A 72 16.12 15.89 -3.12
N GLN A 73 15.63 14.65 -3.13
CA GLN A 73 14.21 14.35 -3.21
C GLN A 73 13.89 13.11 -2.37
N SER A 74 12.84 13.19 -1.56
CA SER A 74 12.34 12.03 -0.82
C SER A 74 10.86 12.17 -0.47
N PHE A 75 10.27 11.14 0.14
CA PHE A 75 8.95 11.27 0.74
C PHE A 75 8.99 12.18 1.96
N ILE A 76 7.86 12.80 2.29
CA ILE A 76 7.73 13.71 3.43
C ILE A 76 6.51 13.35 4.27
N ALA A 77 6.69 13.35 5.59
CA ALA A 77 5.59 13.17 6.54
C ALA A 77 4.65 14.39 6.49
N ALA A 78 3.34 14.16 6.63
CA ALA A 78 2.35 15.23 6.54
C ALA A 78 2.62 16.40 7.53
N GLY A 79 3.03 16.07 8.75
CA GLY A 79 3.38 17.05 9.79
C GLY A 79 4.61 17.92 9.45
N SER A 80 5.49 17.47 8.55
CA SER A 80 6.71 18.19 8.17
C SER A 80 6.51 19.14 6.98
N ILE A 81 5.35 19.09 6.31
CA ILE A 81 5.12 19.84 5.06
C ILE A 81 5.24 21.36 5.25
N ALA A 82 4.68 21.91 6.33
CA ALA A 82 4.71 23.35 6.57
C ALA A 82 6.14 23.85 6.80
N THR A 83 6.90 23.17 7.67
CA THR A 83 8.29 23.49 7.97
C THR A 83 9.19 23.31 6.75
N ALA A 84 9.02 22.24 5.98
CA ALA A 84 9.79 22.02 4.76
C ALA A 84 9.51 23.10 3.70
N ARG A 85 8.26 23.55 3.54
CA ARG A 85 7.95 24.69 2.65
C ARG A 85 8.64 25.97 3.09
N ALA A 86 8.66 26.25 4.40
CA ALA A 86 9.37 27.41 4.94
C ALA A 86 10.89 27.32 4.71
N ASP A 87 11.45 26.11 4.73
CA ASP A 87 12.85 25.81 4.37
C ASP A 87 13.09 25.74 2.84
N GLY A 88 12.11 26.13 2.00
CA GLY A 88 12.29 26.21 0.55
C GLY A 88 12.21 24.89 -0.20
N TRP A 89 11.60 23.86 0.38
CA TRP A 89 11.28 22.61 -0.32
C TRP A 89 10.07 22.77 -1.24
N GLU A 90 10.20 22.29 -2.47
CA GLU A 90 9.08 22.08 -3.39
C GLU A 90 8.35 20.79 -3.00
N ILE A 91 7.07 20.89 -2.66
CA ILE A 91 6.26 19.74 -2.23
C ILE A 91 5.30 19.32 -3.34
N LYS A 92 5.47 18.11 -3.85
CA LYS A 92 4.47 17.47 -4.72
C LYS A 92 3.43 16.76 -3.86
N PRO A 93 2.14 16.90 -4.18
CA PRO A 93 1.05 16.36 -3.36
C PRO A 93 1.08 14.83 -3.29
N ILE A 94 0.33 14.31 -2.31
CA ILE A 94 0.05 12.88 -2.15
C ILE A 94 -0.45 12.29 -3.47
N LYS A 95 0.03 11.09 -3.81
CA LYS A 95 -0.44 10.36 -4.99
C LYS A 95 -1.45 9.29 -4.59
N ILE A 96 -2.72 9.53 -4.94
CA ILE A 96 -3.82 8.58 -4.76
C ILE A 96 -4.14 7.94 -6.11
N MET A 97 -4.41 6.64 -6.12
CA MET A 97 -4.92 5.94 -7.29
C MET A 97 -6.33 6.45 -7.58
N THR A 98 -6.63 6.76 -8.84
CA THR A 98 -8.02 7.07 -9.22
C THR A 98 -8.90 5.87 -8.93
N LEU A 99 -9.81 6.05 -7.97
CA LEU A 99 -10.78 5.04 -7.59
C LEU A 99 -12.04 5.20 -8.45
N GLY A 100 -12.57 4.06 -8.89
CA GLY A 100 -13.75 3.98 -9.74
C GLY A 100 -13.93 2.55 -10.22
N ASN A 101 -15.16 2.06 -10.10
CA ASN A 101 -15.57 0.84 -10.78
C ASN A 101 -15.68 1.16 -12.27
N THR A 102 -15.07 0.33 -13.11
CA THR A 102 -15.14 0.48 -14.57
C THR A 102 -16.02 -0.62 -15.16
N THR A 103 -16.36 -0.52 -16.44
CA THR A 103 -17.03 -1.61 -17.16
C THR A 103 -16.21 -2.91 -17.13
N PHE A 104 -14.90 -2.85 -16.86
CA PHE A 104 -13.99 -3.99 -16.93
C PHE A 104 -13.49 -4.48 -15.58
N ALA A 105 -13.65 -3.70 -14.50
CA ALA A 105 -13.14 -4.05 -13.18
C ALA A 105 -13.97 -3.48 -12.04
N ARG A 106 -13.90 -4.15 -10.90
CA ARG A 106 -14.35 -3.64 -9.61
C ARG A 106 -13.14 -3.40 -8.72
N ILE A 107 -13.19 -2.35 -7.92
CA ILE A 107 -12.22 -2.20 -6.83
C ILE A 107 -12.73 -3.04 -5.67
N CYS A 108 -11.92 -4.00 -5.26
CA CYS A 108 -12.19 -4.87 -4.13
C CYS A 108 -11.09 -4.68 -3.09
N PHE A 109 -11.42 -4.96 -1.84
CA PHE A 109 -10.46 -4.92 -0.74
C PHE A 109 -10.73 -6.03 0.28
N VAL A 110 -9.70 -6.36 1.05
CA VAL A 110 -9.73 -7.29 2.19
C VAL A 110 -8.93 -6.70 3.33
N GLU A 111 -9.19 -7.13 4.56
CA GLU A 111 -8.29 -6.83 5.67
C GLU A 111 -7.02 -7.69 5.55
N ALA A 112 -5.86 -7.07 5.76
CA ALA A 112 -4.55 -7.67 5.57
C ALA A 112 -3.66 -7.40 6.77
N LYS A 113 -2.81 -8.36 7.14
CA LYS A 113 -1.89 -8.22 8.28
C LYS A 113 -0.57 -7.55 7.86
N ILE A 114 -0.03 -6.68 8.70
CA ILE A 114 1.30 -6.10 8.52
C ILE A 114 2.37 -7.06 9.06
N SER A 115 3.45 -7.20 8.31
CA SER A 115 4.25 -8.41 8.20
C SER A 115 5.13 -8.89 9.37
N SER A 116 4.94 -8.43 10.61
CA SER A 116 5.78 -8.92 11.71
C SER A 116 5.16 -8.98 13.11
N GLY A 117 3.88 -8.63 13.31
CA GLY A 117 3.29 -8.63 14.64
C GLY A 117 1.77 -8.77 14.66
N SER A 118 1.22 -9.15 15.82
CA SER A 118 -0.20 -9.40 16.05
C SER A 118 -1.10 -8.16 16.06
N VAL A 119 -0.57 -6.97 15.73
CA VAL A 119 -1.21 -5.69 16.14
C VAL A 119 -1.54 -4.74 14.97
N GLY A 120 -1.05 -5.00 13.75
CA GLY A 120 -1.32 -4.13 12.60
C GLY A 120 -2.14 -4.82 11.52
N SER A 121 -3.27 -4.23 11.13
CA SER A 121 -3.99 -4.57 9.91
C SER A 121 -4.15 -3.36 9.00
N TYR A 122 -4.44 -3.59 7.72
CA TYR A 122 -4.67 -2.54 6.74
C TYR A 122 -5.63 -3.04 5.66
N LEU A 123 -6.30 -2.13 4.96
CA LEU A 123 -7.20 -2.49 3.86
C LEU A 123 -6.39 -2.65 2.57
N PHE A 124 -6.10 -3.90 2.18
CA PHE A 124 -5.45 -4.18 0.91
C PHE A 124 -6.47 -4.13 -0.22
N ALA A 125 -6.28 -3.21 -1.16
CA ALA A 125 -7.17 -3.01 -2.29
C ALA A 125 -6.53 -3.39 -3.63
N TRP A 126 -7.35 -3.88 -4.56
CA TRP A 126 -6.93 -4.19 -5.92
C TRP A 126 -8.09 -4.02 -6.91
N ARG A 127 -7.73 -3.93 -8.19
CA ARG A 127 -8.70 -3.98 -9.29
C ARG A 127 -8.95 -5.43 -9.66
N MET A 128 -10.12 -5.96 -9.32
CA MET A 128 -10.57 -7.28 -9.75
C MET A 128 -11.24 -7.17 -11.12
N PRO A 129 -10.78 -7.92 -12.14
CA PRO A 129 -11.47 -7.99 -13.42
C PRO A 129 -12.94 -8.41 -13.25
N LEU A 130 -13.85 -7.81 -14.02
CA LEU A 130 -15.29 -8.03 -13.84
C LEU A 130 -15.69 -9.50 -14.09
N TRP A 131 -15.06 -10.17 -15.06
CA TRP A 131 -15.28 -11.60 -15.29
C TRP A 131 -14.93 -12.44 -14.06
N GLN A 132 -13.86 -12.06 -13.35
CA GLN A 132 -13.41 -12.76 -12.16
C GLN A 132 -14.34 -12.47 -11.00
N TYR A 133 -14.73 -11.20 -10.84
CA TYR A 133 -15.70 -10.78 -9.83
C TYR A 133 -17.02 -11.55 -9.97
N ASN A 134 -17.53 -11.69 -11.19
CA ASN A 134 -18.78 -12.41 -11.47
C ASN A 134 -18.64 -13.94 -11.31
N ALA A 135 -17.44 -14.49 -11.44
CA ALA A 135 -17.19 -15.92 -11.25
C ALA A 135 -17.07 -16.34 -9.77
N ILE A 136 -16.95 -15.36 -8.87
CA ILE A 136 -16.99 -15.55 -7.42
C ILE A 136 -18.41 -15.16 -6.98
N THR A 137 -19.13 -16.03 -6.29
CA THR A 137 -20.48 -15.70 -5.82
C THR A 137 -20.40 -14.69 -4.67
N GLU A 138 -21.52 -14.06 -4.33
CA GLU A 138 -21.57 -13.17 -3.17
C GLU A 138 -21.25 -13.91 -1.87
N ALA A 139 -21.81 -15.10 -1.67
CA ALA A 139 -21.51 -15.94 -0.52
C ALA A 139 -20.00 -16.29 -0.42
N GLU A 140 -19.35 -16.59 -1.55
CA GLU A 140 -17.91 -16.84 -1.58
C GLU A 140 -17.10 -15.58 -1.29
N ARG A 141 -17.48 -14.42 -1.84
CA ARG A 141 -16.81 -13.14 -1.53
C ARG A 141 -16.89 -12.84 -0.04
N THR A 142 -18.06 -12.96 0.57
CA THR A 142 -18.26 -12.74 2.00
C THR A 142 -17.45 -13.74 2.83
N ALA A 143 -17.46 -15.03 2.47
CA ALA A 143 -16.68 -16.05 3.17
C ALA A 143 -15.15 -15.82 3.07
N LEU A 144 -14.68 -15.23 1.97
CA LEU A 144 -13.28 -14.82 1.77
C LEU A 144 -12.94 -13.44 2.36
N GLY A 145 -13.93 -12.72 2.91
CA GLY A 145 -13.78 -11.36 3.43
C GLY A 145 -13.59 -10.28 2.35
N ILE A 146 -13.94 -10.57 1.09
CA ILE A 146 -13.79 -9.64 -0.02
C ILE A 146 -14.93 -8.63 0.01
N GLN A 147 -14.58 -7.36 0.18
CA GLN A 147 -15.48 -6.22 0.09
C GLN A 147 -15.30 -5.49 -1.24
N THR A 148 -16.34 -4.77 -1.67
CA THR A 148 -16.33 -3.96 -2.90
C THR A 148 -16.35 -2.49 -2.51
N PHE A 149 -15.44 -1.70 -3.09
CA PHE A 149 -15.37 -0.28 -2.82
C PHE A 149 -16.67 0.44 -3.18
N ASN A 150 -17.20 1.17 -2.20
CA ASN A 150 -18.32 2.06 -2.31
C ASN A 150 -17.87 3.49 -1.99
N PRO A 151 -17.82 4.41 -2.97
CA PRO A 151 -17.34 5.78 -2.76
C PRO A 151 -18.19 6.61 -1.77
N ALA A 152 -19.40 6.17 -1.43
CA ALA A 152 -20.24 6.84 -0.44
C ALA A 152 -19.81 6.53 1.02
N ASN A 153 -19.22 5.37 1.26
CA ASN A 153 -18.92 4.87 2.61
C ASN A 153 -17.43 4.69 2.87
N ASP A 154 -16.66 4.39 1.83
CA ASP A 154 -15.27 3.99 1.94
C ASP A 154 -14.31 5.15 1.68
N GLN A 155 -13.28 5.26 2.50
CA GLN A 155 -12.25 6.29 2.35
C GLN A 155 -11.10 5.80 1.47
N PRO A 156 -10.86 6.44 0.29
CA PRO A 156 -9.79 6.05 -0.63
C PRO A 156 -8.39 5.99 0.00
N LEU A 157 -8.15 6.88 0.96
CA LEU A 157 -6.86 7.01 1.62
C LEU A 157 -6.55 5.85 2.57
N GLN A 158 -7.57 5.14 3.07
CA GLN A 158 -7.36 3.96 3.90
C GLN A 158 -7.05 2.70 3.07
N MET A 159 -7.20 2.77 1.75
CA MET A 159 -7.02 1.63 0.85
C MET A 159 -5.62 1.58 0.26
N ILE A 160 -4.89 0.51 0.57
CA ILE A 160 -3.52 0.30 0.15
C ILE A 160 -3.46 -0.57 -1.11
N PHE A 161 -2.94 0.01 -2.19
CA PHE A 161 -2.77 -0.64 -3.48
C PHE A 161 -1.32 -1.00 -3.75
N GLY A 162 -1.15 -2.13 -4.44
CA GLY A 162 0.11 -2.47 -5.10
C GLY A 162 1.25 -2.88 -4.17
N VAL A 163 0.94 -3.30 -2.94
CA VAL A 163 1.94 -3.86 -2.00
C VAL A 163 2.72 -4.99 -2.68
N THR A 164 4.04 -4.83 -2.78
CA THR A 164 4.94 -5.80 -3.41
C THR A 164 5.68 -6.68 -2.39
N SER A 165 5.79 -6.22 -1.15
CA SER A 165 6.43 -7.00 -0.07
C SER A 165 5.67 -8.30 0.18
N LYS A 166 6.37 -9.43 0.05
CA LYS A 166 5.78 -10.78 0.14
C LYS A 166 5.06 -11.01 1.47
N ASN A 167 5.60 -10.46 2.55
CA ASN A 167 5.10 -10.74 3.89
C ASN A 167 3.92 -9.84 4.29
N SER A 168 3.75 -8.67 3.66
CA SER A 168 2.59 -7.80 3.91
C SER A 168 1.48 -8.05 2.92
N LYS A 169 1.78 -8.59 1.73
CA LYS A 169 0.77 -8.88 0.72
C LYS A 169 -0.16 -10.00 1.19
N PRO A 170 -1.50 -9.84 1.10
CA PRO A 170 -2.43 -10.89 1.51
C PRO A 170 -2.18 -12.19 0.76
N LYS A 171 -2.48 -13.30 1.44
CA LYS A 171 -2.49 -14.61 0.79
C LYS A 171 -3.57 -14.63 -0.31
N ARG A 172 -3.41 -15.58 -1.23
CA ARG A 172 -4.36 -15.78 -2.32
C ARG A 172 -5.10 -17.09 -2.12
N ALA A 173 -6.41 -17.06 -2.26
CA ALA A 173 -7.24 -18.24 -2.39
C ALA A 173 -7.45 -18.57 -3.87
N ARG A 174 -7.59 -19.86 -4.20
CA ARG A 174 -7.77 -20.36 -5.56
C ARG A 174 -8.88 -21.40 -5.61
N LYS A 175 -9.75 -21.32 -6.61
CA LYS A 175 -10.69 -22.39 -6.96
C LYS A 175 -10.56 -22.79 -8.42
N ARG A 176 -10.86 -24.06 -8.71
CA ARG A 176 -11.07 -24.53 -10.08
C ARG A 176 -12.53 -24.31 -10.44
N SER A 177 -12.79 -23.76 -11.61
CA SER A 177 -14.13 -23.55 -12.16
C SER A 177 -14.15 -24.07 -13.59
N VAL A 178 -15.22 -24.79 -13.95
CA VAL A 178 -15.41 -25.30 -15.32
C VAL A 178 -16.38 -24.35 -16.01
N VAL A 179 -15.90 -23.66 -17.06
CA VAL A 179 -16.71 -22.74 -17.87
C VAL A 179 -16.61 -23.20 -19.32
N ASN A 180 -17.76 -23.52 -19.94
CA ASN A 180 -17.85 -24.03 -21.31
C ASN A 180 -16.91 -25.24 -21.57
N GLY A 181 -16.91 -26.21 -20.63
CA GLY A 181 -16.08 -27.42 -20.71
C GLY A 181 -14.58 -27.21 -20.49
N ARG A 182 -14.12 -25.96 -20.22
CA ARG A 182 -12.72 -25.66 -19.92
C ARG A 182 -12.53 -25.39 -18.44
N THR A 183 -11.55 -26.07 -17.84
CA THR A 183 -11.13 -25.78 -16.47
C THR A 183 -10.33 -24.48 -16.43
N ARG A 184 -10.77 -23.53 -15.61
CA ARG A 184 -10.06 -22.29 -15.29
C ARG A 184 -9.75 -22.25 -13.80
N VAL A 185 -8.62 -21.65 -13.45
CA VAL A 185 -8.28 -21.36 -12.06
C VAL A 185 -8.63 -19.90 -11.78
N ILE A 186 -9.55 -19.69 -10.86
CA ILE A 186 -9.89 -18.36 -10.34
C ILE A 186 -9.02 -18.14 -9.11
N SER A 187 -8.35 -16.99 -9.02
CA SER A 187 -7.48 -16.66 -7.88
C SER A 187 -7.71 -15.23 -7.40
N THR A 188 -8.00 -15.08 -6.12
CA THR A 188 -8.26 -13.80 -5.46
C THR A 188 -7.48 -13.68 -4.16
N PHE A 189 -7.42 -12.47 -3.60
CA PHE A 189 -6.91 -12.27 -2.24
C PHE A 189 -7.96 -12.68 -1.21
N VAL A 190 -7.50 -13.14 -0.05
CA VAL A 190 -8.33 -13.54 1.09
C VAL A 190 -7.97 -12.68 2.28
N ASP A 191 -9.00 -12.34 3.06
CA ASP A 191 -8.85 -11.67 4.34
C ASP A 191 -8.05 -12.54 5.33
N TYR A 192 -7.13 -11.93 6.09
CA TYR A 192 -6.25 -12.69 6.98
C TYR A 192 -7.03 -13.45 8.06
N THR A 193 -8.19 -12.94 8.50
CA THR A 193 -9.06 -13.59 9.49
C THR A 193 -9.81 -14.81 8.92
N LYS A 194 -9.87 -14.93 7.60
CA LYS A 194 -10.56 -16.00 6.86
C LYS A 194 -9.60 -17.00 6.25
N GLU A 195 -8.30 -16.87 6.49
CA GLU A 195 -7.29 -17.71 5.86
C GLU A 195 -7.48 -19.20 6.16
N ASP A 196 -7.87 -19.55 7.38
CA ASP A 196 -8.05 -20.95 7.80
C ASP A 196 -9.48 -21.47 7.56
N ASN A 197 -10.42 -20.59 7.20
CA ASN A 197 -11.85 -20.89 7.05
C ASN A 197 -12.37 -20.55 5.65
N LYS A 198 -11.63 -20.97 4.62
CA LYS A 198 -12.02 -20.73 3.22
C LYS A 198 -13.28 -21.54 2.86
N PRO A 199 -14.17 -21.01 2.00
CA PRO A 199 -15.32 -21.76 1.51
C PRO A 199 -14.89 -23.01 0.73
N VAL A 200 -15.76 -24.02 0.70
CA VAL A 200 -15.51 -25.30 0.01
C VAL A 200 -15.09 -25.05 -1.44
N GLY A 201 -14.07 -25.78 -1.89
CA GLY A 201 -13.52 -25.66 -3.24
C GLY A 201 -12.44 -24.58 -3.41
N TRP A 202 -12.14 -23.81 -2.36
CA TRP A 202 -11.05 -22.85 -2.32
C TRP A 202 -9.86 -23.39 -1.53
N ALA A 203 -8.67 -23.31 -2.13
CA ALA A 203 -7.37 -23.62 -1.52
C ALA A 203 -6.53 -22.35 -1.36
#